data_AF-C7D9T8-F1
#
_entry.id   AF-C7D9T8-F1
#
_cell.length_a   1.000
_cell.length_b   1.000
_cell.length_c   1.000
_cell.angle_alpha   90.00
_cell.angle_beta   90.00
_cell.angle_gamma   90.00
#
_symmetry.space_group_name_H-M   'P 1'
#
loop_
_entity.id
_entity.type
_entity.pdbx_description
1 polymer ?
#
loop_
_entity_poly.entity_id
_entity_poly.type
_entity_poly.pdbx_seq_one_letter_code
_entity_poly.pdbx_strand_id
1 'polypeptide(L)' 'MNDHVYASLQDLNPGVKIFDLADHFCESDLCYAIRDSQAMYYDDDHISVSGARRVAADIVRLLE' A
#
# COMPACT_ATOMS: atom_id res chain seq x y z
N MET A 1 -6.72 8.47 -7.05
CA MET A 1 -7.28 8.93 -5.75
C MET A 1 -8.15 7.83 -5.20
N ASN A 2 -7.83 7.34 -4.00
CA ASN A 2 -8.50 6.22 -3.35
C ASN A 2 -9.66 6.67 -2.44
N ASP A 3 -10.22 7.86 -2.68
CA ASP A 3 -11.18 8.53 -1.81
C ASP A 3 -12.39 7.64 -1.47
N HIS A 4 -12.89 6.87 -2.44
CA HIS A 4 -13.98 5.91 -2.22
C HIS A 4 -13.60 4.79 -1.24
N VAL A 5 -12.34 4.32 -1.29
CA VAL A 5 -11.82 3.33 -0.34
C VAL A 5 -11.71 3.96 1.05
N TYR A 6 -11.14 5.15 1.16
CA TYR A 6 -10.97 5.84 2.44
C TYR A 6 -12.29 6.18 3.12
N ALA A 7 -13.30 6.60 2.35
CA ALA A 7 -14.64 6.86 2.88
C ALA A 7 -15.29 5.60 3.49
N SER A 8 -14.96 4.41 2.98
CA SER A 8 -15.52 3.14 3.47
C SER A 8 -14.87 2.62 4.76
N LEU A 9 -13.73 3.19 5.18
CA LEU A 9 -13.01 2.71 6.37
C LEU A 9 -13.84 2.83 7.65
N GLN A 10 -14.75 3.81 7.71
CA GLN A 10 -15.67 3.99 8.84
C GLN A 10 -16.67 2.84 9.01
N ASP A 11 -16.90 2.04 7.96
CA ASP A 11 -17.82 0.91 7.98
C ASP A 11 -17.14 -0.39 8.47
N LEU A 12 -15.81 -0.37 8.64
CA LEU A 12 -15.06 -1.52 9.13
C LEU A 12 -15.26 -1.73 10.64
N ASN A 13 -15.18 -2.99 11.07
CA ASN A 13 -15.19 -3.31 12.50
C ASN A 13 -13.98 -2.66 13.21
N PRO A 14 -14.14 -2.01 14.38
CA PRO A 14 -13.04 -1.34 15.09
C PRO A 14 -11.85 -2.24 15.45
N GLY A 15 -12.04 -3.57 15.50
CA GLY A 15 -10.97 -4.54 15.73
C GLY A 15 -10.10 -4.82 14.50
N VAL A 16 -10.44 -4.28 13.33
CA VAL A 16 -9.63 -4.42 12.11
C VAL A 16 -8.44 -3.48 12.17
N LYS A 17 -7.24 -4.03 12.00
CA LYS A 17 -6.02 -3.25 11.81
C LYS A 17 -5.96 -2.79 10.35
N ILE A 18 -5.83 -1.48 10.12
CA ILE A 18 -5.74 -0.88 8.78
C ILE A 18 -4.26 -0.63 8.46
N PHE A 19 -3.83 -1.05 7.27
CA PHE A 19 -2.51 -0.77 6.71
C PHE A 19 -2.70 -0.16 5.32
N ASP A 20 -2.40 1.13 5.18
CA ASP A 20 -2.51 1.79 3.89
C ASP A 20 -1.24 1.59 3.07
N LEU A 21 -1.34 0.76 2.02
CA LEU A 21 -0.22 0.55 1.11
C LEU A 21 0.13 1.82 0.32
N ALA A 22 -0.81 2.75 0.13
CA ALA A 22 -0.55 3.98 -0.62
C ALA A 22 0.60 4.80 0.01
N ASP A 23 0.72 4.81 1.34
CA ASP A 23 1.79 5.52 2.07
C ASP A 23 3.20 5.03 1.71
N HIS A 24 3.30 3.79 1.22
CA HIS A 24 4.58 3.21 0.81
C HIS A 24 4.83 3.43 -0.69
N PHE A 25 3.80 3.44 -1.53
CA PHE A 25 3.95 3.44 -2.98
C PHE A 25 3.74 4.80 -3.64
N CYS A 26 3.11 5.74 -2.94
CA CYS A 26 2.65 7.01 -3.47
C CYS A 26 3.07 8.19 -2.59
N GLU A 27 3.12 9.37 -3.19
CA GLU A 27 3.03 10.67 -2.52
C GLU A 27 1.59 11.20 -2.67
N SER A 28 1.37 12.49 -2.43
CA SER A 28 0.03 13.11 -2.45
C SER A 28 -0.74 12.93 -3.76
N ASP A 29 -0.05 12.94 -4.90
CA ASP A 29 -0.65 13.00 -6.24
C ASP A 29 0.01 12.07 -7.26
N LEU A 30 1.03 11.29 -6.85
CA LEU A 30 1.78 10.41 -7.72
C LEU A 30 2.12 9.09 -7.03
N CYS A 31 1.91 7.97 -7.73
CA CYS A 31 2.44 6.67 -7.36
C CYS A 31 3.64 6.32 -8.24
N TYR A 32 4.72 5.82 -7.63
CA TYR A 32 5.96 5.60 -8.35
C TYR A 32 5.94 4.30 -9.14
N ALA A 33 6.08 4.34 -10.47
CA ALA A 33 6.32 3.13 -11.25
C ALA A 33 7.68 2.50 -10.91
N ILE A 34 8.69 3.33 -10.67
CA ILE A 34 10.04 2.94 -10.23
C ILE A 34 10.45 3.83 -9.05
N ARG A 35 10.99 3.20 -8.00
CA ARG A 35 11.56 3.88 -6.83
C ARG A 35 12.84 3.16 -6.42
N ASP A 36 13.89 3.91 -6.11
CA ASP A 36 15.21 3.36 -5.71
C ASP A 36 15.77 2.32 -6.71
N SER A 37 15.61 2.59 -8.02
CA SER A 37 15.99 1.68 -9.12
C SER A 37 15.25 0.34 -9.14
N GLN A 38 14.12 0.22 -8.45
CA GLN A 38 13.27 -0.97 -8.43
C GLN A 38 11.89 -0.66 -9.00
N ALA A 39 11.36 -1.55 -9.85
CA ALA A 39 9.97 -1.47 -10.29
C ALA A 39 9.05 -1.71 -9.08
N MET A 40 8.05 -0.86 -8.87
CA MET A 40 7.10 -0.99 -7.78
C MET A 40 5.92 -1.91 -8.14
N TYR A 41 5.58 -1.95 -9.42
CA TYR A 41 4.46 -2.72 -9.95
C TYR A 41 4.94 -3.69 -11.04
N TYR A 42 4.22 -4.80 -11.20
CA TYR A 42 4.40 -5.73 -12.30
C TYR A 42 3.57 -5.31 -13.51
N ASP A 43 2.35 -4.87 -13.25
CA ASP A 43 1.38 -4.32 -14.20
C ASP A 43 0.57 -3.22 -13.51
N ASP A 44 -0.59 -2.85 -14.06
CA ASP A 44 -1.39 -1.73 -13.55
C ASP A 44 -2.00 -1.98 -12.15
N ASP A 45 -2.14 -3.25 -11.72
CA ASP A 45 -2.86 -3.61 -10.49
C ASP A 45 -2.02 -4.43 -9.49
N HIS A 46 -0.96 -5.10 -9.94
CA HIS A 46 -0.13 -5.98 -9.11
C HIS A 46 1.17 -5.32 -8.70
N ILE A 47 1.46 -5.31 -7.39
CA ILE A 47 2.79 -4.93 -6.89
C ILE A 47 3.85 -5.93 -7.37
N SER A 48 5.04 -5.43 -7.67
CA SER A 48 6.17 -6.28 -8.02
C SER A 48 6.69 -7.03 -6.79
N VAL A 49 7.56 -8.03 -7.00
CA VAL A 49 8.28 -8.69 -5.88
C VAL A 49 9.08 -7.69 -5.05
N SER A 50 9.67 -6.68 -5.69
CA SER A 50 10.41 -5.61 -5.01
C SER A 50 9.47 -4.72 -4.20
N GLY A 51 8.32 -4.34 -4.76
CA GLY A 51 7.27 -3.61 -4.05
C GLY A 51 6.76 -4.39 -2.84
N ALA A 52 6.46 -5.67 -2.98
CA ALA A 52 6.03 -6.54 -1.89
C ALA A 52 7.07 -6.61 -0.77
N ARG A 53 8.36 -6.75 -1.11
CA ARG A 53 9.45 -6.77 -0.11
C ARG A 53 9.52 -5.47 0.70
N ARG A 54 9.16 -4.34 0.10
CA ARG A 54 9.20 -3.01 0.76
C ARG A 54 8.21 -2.87 1.91
N VAL A 55 7.08 -3.57 1.86
CA VAL A 55 5.99 -3.45 2.84
C VAL A 55 5.83 -4.68 3.74
N ALA A 56 6.38 -5.84 3.34
CA ALA A 56 6.19 -7.10 4.06
C ALA A 56 6.57 -7.03 5.55
N ALA A 57 7.70 -6.38 5.87
CA ALA A 57 8.17 -6.28 7.25
C ALA A 57 7.21 -5.47 8.14
N ASP A 58 6.65 -4.39 7.62
CA ASP A 58 5.72 -3.53 8.37
C ASP A 58 4.36 -4.20 8.53
N ILE A 59 3.90 -4.96 7.52
CA ILE A 59 2.69 -5.78 7.62
C ILE A 59 2.85 -6.87 8.70
N VAL A 60 3.99 -7.58 8.71
CA VAL A 60 4.25 -8.60 9.75
C VAL A 60 4.24 -7.98 11.13
N ARG A 61 4.91 -6.83 11.32
CA ARG A 61 4.90 -6.09 12.59
C ARG A 61 3.50 -5.63 13.00
N LEU A 62 2.64 -5.29 12.05
CA LEU A 62 1.26 -4.91 12.35
C LEU A 62 0.45 -6.10 12.89
N LEU A 63 0.78 -7.34 12.52
CA LEU A 63 0.03 -8.53 12.92
C LEU A 63 0.48 -9.11 14.26
N GLU A 64 1.68 -8.79 14.70
CA GLU A 64 2.17 -9.02 16.08
C GLU A 64 1.38 -8.19 17.11
#